data_AF-A0A2D6Y0Z2-F1
#
_entry.id   AF-A0A2D6Y0Z2-F1
#
_cell.length_a   1.000
_cell.length_b   1.000
_cell.length_c   1.000
_cell.angle_alpha   90.00
_cell.angle_beta   90.00
_cell.angle_gamma   90.00
#
_symmetry.space_group_name_H-M   'P 1'
#
loop_
_entity.id
_entity.type
_entity.pdbx_description
1 polymer ?
#
loop_
_entity_poly.entity_id
_entity_poly.type
_entity_poly.pdbx_seq_one_letter_code
_entity_poly.pdbx_strand_id
1 'polypeptide(L)'
;MTSTSRRRVGAVLYNKNKVVATATNIETKSHPLQAYFAERVGLGEKIYLHAEIAALIKCKQECDTIVVARVNAQDKLRMAKPCPICELALKEAGVSNIYYTTNEH
;
A
#
# COMPACT_ATOMS: atom_id res chain seq x y z
N MET A 1 -6.18 -22.04 -16.99
CA MET A 1 -6.09 -22.04 -15.51
C MET A 1 -5.50 -20.70 -15.05
N THR A 2 -6.32 -19.65 -14.98
CA THR A 2 -5.89 -18.35 -14.46
C THR A 2 -5.91 -18.44 -12.94
N SER A 3 -4.77 -18.83 -12.34
CA SER A 3 -4.58 -18.70 -10.89
C SER A 3 -4.58 -17.21 -10.57
N THR A 4 -5.75 -16.65 -10.23
CA THR A 4 -5.89 -15.35 -9.60
C THR A 4 -5.34 -15.48 -8.19
N SER A 5 -4.01 -15.57 -8.06
CA SER A 5 -3.33 -15.59 -6.77
C SER A 5 -3.59 -14.23 -6.12
N ARG A 6 -4.67 -14.16 -5.33
CA ARG A 6 -5.02 -13.03 -4.47
C ARG A 6 -3.78 -12.68 -3.65
N ARG A 7 -3.17 -11.55 -3.98
CA ARG A 7 -1.99 -11.07 -3.25
C ARG A 7 -2.53 -10.50 -1.95
N ARG A 8 -2.18 -11.10 -0.82
CA ARG A 8 -2.55 -10.57 0.50
C ARG A 8 -1.50 -9.54 0.88
N VAL A 9 -1.79 -8.26 0.66
CA VAL A 9 -0.94 -7.13 1.04
C VAL A 9 -1.67 -6.32 2.11
N GLY A 10 -1.01 -6.08 3.22
CA GLY A 10 -1.46 -5.23 4.30
C GLY A 10 -0.54 -4.02 4.47
N ALA A 11 -1.11 -2.89 4.84
CA ALA A 11 -0.41 -1.68 5.19
C ALA A 11 -0.91 -1.16 6.55
N VAL A 12 0.03 -0.75 7.39
CA VAL A 12 -0.22 -0.15 8.70
C VAL A 12 0.46 1.21 8.73
N LEU A 13 -0.33 2.25 8.99
CA LEU A 13 0.16 3.60 9.19
C LEU A 13 0.28 3.89 10.67
N TYR A 14 1.39 4.56 11.00
CA TYR A 14 1.71 5.02 12.32
C TYR A 14 1.92 6.53 12.32
N ASN A 15 1.56 7.13 13.44
CA ASN A 15 1.98 8.46 13.82
C ASN A 15 2.75 8.32 15.14
N LYS A 16 4.07 8.49 15.06
CA LYS A 16 4.99 8.26 16.17
C LYS A 16 4.85 6.82 16.68
N ASN A 17 4.12 6.60 17.78
CA ASN A 17 3.94 5.30 18.42
C ASN A 17 2.50 4.79 18.38
N LYS A 18 1.60 5.47 17.66
CA LYS A 18 0.18 5.09 17.57
C LYS A 18 -0.16 4.61 16.16
N VAL A 19 -0.87 3.49 16.07
CA VAL A 19 -1.49 3.05 14.81
C VAL A 19 -2.63 4.00 14.50
N VAL A 20 -2.61 4.60 13.32
CA VAL A 20 -3.62 5.58 12.88
C VAL A 20 -4.55 5.02 11.82
N ALA A 21 -4.07 4.10 11.00
CA ALA A 21 -4.87 3.46 9.97
C ALA A 21 -4.27 2.11 9.58
N THR A 22 -5.14 1.19 9.21
CA THR A 22 -4.77 -0.11 8.64
C THR A 22 -5.64 -0.43 7.44
N ALA A 23 -5.03 -0.96 6.39
CA ALA A 23 -5.76 -1.39 5.22
C ALA A 23 -5.08 -2.55 4.50
N THR A 24 -5.85 -3.20 3.64
CA THR A 24 -5.39 -4.26 2.75
C THR A 24 -5.64 -3.85 1.30
N ASN A 25 -4.94 -4.47 0.35
CA ASN A 25 -5.22 -4.25 -1.06
C ASN A 25 -6.62 -4.77 -1.43
N ILE A 26 -7.32 -4.03 -2.29
CA ILE A 26 -8.66 -4.38 -2.76
C ILE A 26 -8.63 -4.40 -4.29
N GLU A 27 -8.52 -5.60 -4.84
CA GLU A 27 -8.40 -5.84 -6.28
C GLU A 27 -9.71 -5.68 -7.06
N THR A 28 -10.82 -5.40 -6.36
CA THR A 28 -12.15 -5.23 -6.96
C THR A 28 -12.66 -3.78 -6.93
N LYS A 29 -11.97 -2.89 -6.20
CA LYS A 29 -12.40 -1.52 -5.97
C LYS A 29 -11.34 -0.55 -6.48
N SER A 30 -11.77 0.47 -7.21
CA SER A 30 -10.95 1.60 -7.60
C SER A 30 -11.23 2.82 -6.71
N HIS A 31 -10.32 3.79 -6.72
CA HIS A 31 -10.50 5.04 -6.01
C HIS A 31 -9.92 6.22 -6.80
N PRO A 32 -10.57 7.40 -6.82
CA PRO A 32 -10.06 8.58 -7.54
C PRO A 32 -8.62 8.93 -7.19
N LEU A 33 -8.27 8.84 -5.90
CA LEU A 33 -6.91 9.12 -5.41
C LEU A 33 -5.87 8.12 -5.95
N GLN A 34 -6.23 6.84 -6.12
CA GLN A 34 -5.37 5.85 -6.78
C GLN A 34 -5.17 6.22 -8.25
N ALA A 35 -6.25 6.54 -8.97
CA ALA A 35 -6.20 6.91 -10.38
C ALA A 35 -5.38 8.19 -10.61
N TYR A 36 -5.53 9.19 -9.73
CA TYR A 36 -4.78 10.44 -9.75
C TYR A 36 -3.27 10.20 -9.66
N PHE A 37 -2.79 9.42 -8.68
CA PHE A 37 -1.36 9.11 -8.58
C PHE A 37 -0.89 8.18 -9.70
N ALA A 38 -1.75 7.26 -10.15
CA ALA A 38 -1.45 6.36 -11.25
C ALA A 38 -1.18 7.13 -12.55
N GLU A 39 -1.99 8.14 -12.86
CA GLU A 39 -1.82 9.02 -14.02
C GLU A 39 -0.52 9.83 -13.92
N ARG A 40 -0.21 10.38 -12.73
CA ARG A 40 1.00 11.17 -12.50
C ARG A 40 2.31 10.40 -12.71
N VAL A 41 2.31 9.08 -12.52
CA VAL A 41 3.48 8.23 -12.77
C VAL A 41 3.42 7.50 -14.12
N GLY A 42 2.45 7.83 -14.98
CA GLY A 42 2.28 7.22 -16.31
C GLY A 42 1.74 5.79 -16.29
N LEU A 43 1.08 5.37 -15.21
CA LEU A 43 0.52 4.04 -15.00
C LEU A 43 -1.01 4.06 -14.81
N GLY A 44 -1.73 4.90 -15.57
CA GLY A 44 -3.18 5.13 -15.43
C GLY A 44 -4.06 3.87 -15.49
N GLU A 45 -3.56 2.77 -16.05
CA GLU A 45 -4.24 1.47 -16.09
C GLU A 45 -4.32 0.79 -14.71
N LYS A 46 -3.48 1.19 -13.74
CA LYS A 46 -3.43 0.62 -12.38
C LYS A 46 -4.44 1.28 -11.45
N ILE A 47 -5.72 1.09 -11.76
CA ILE A 47 -6.86 1.72 -11.06
C ILE A 47 -7.26 1.03 -9.75
N TYR A 48 -6.78 -0.20 -9.50
CA TYR A 48 -7.15 -0.97 -8.31
C TYR A 48 -6.50 -0.44 -7.04
N LEU A 49 -7.25 -0.49 -5.94
CA LEU A 49 -6.84 0.12 -4.69
C LEU A 49 -5.74 -0.69 -3.99
N HIS A 50 -4.56 -0.09 -3.87
CA HIS A 50 -3.43 -0.67 -3.15
C HIS A 50 -3.59 -0.50 -1.63
N ALA A 51 -2.88 -1.34 -0.86
CA ALA A 51 -2.97 -1.32 0.60
C ALA A 51 -2.51 0.03 1.18
N GLU A 52 -1.42 0.58 0.63
CA GLU A 52 -0.84 1.86 1.05
C GLU A 52 -1.82 3.02 0.84
N ILE A 53 -2.41 3.11 -0.36
CA ILE A 53 -3.40 4.14 -0.69
C ILE A 53 -4.67 3.97 0.13
N ALA A 54 -5.14 2.73 0.33
CA ALA A 54 -6.29 2.45 1.18
C ALA A 54 -6.03 2.88 2.64
N ALA A 55 -4.82 2.71 3.14
CA ALA A 55 -4.44 3.15 4.47
C ALA A 55 -4.43 4.68 4.55
N LEU A 56 -3.84 5.36 3.56
CA LEU A 56 -3.84 6.83 3.48
C LEU A 56 -5.25 7.42 3.43
N ILE A 57 -6.16 6.83 2.64
CA ILE A 57 -7.57 7.29 2.57
C ILE A 57 -8.28 7.15 3.92
N LYS A 58 -7.96 6.10 4.69
CA LYS A 58 -8.52 5.90 6.04
C LYS A 58 -7.87 6.81 7.08
N CYS A 59 -6.65 7.28 6.82
CA CYS A 59 -5.91 8.13 7.73
C CYS A 59 -6.51 9.53 7.73
N LYS A 60 -7.14 9.92 8.84
CA LYS A 60 -7.73 11.26 9.03
C LYS A 60 -6.80 12.22 9.77
N GLN A 61 -5.59 11.78 10.07
CA GLN A 61 -4.59 12.49 10.86
C GLN A 61 -3.23 12.39 10.17
N GLU A 62 -2.26 13.15 10.67
CA GLU A 62 -0.88 13.05 10.20
C GLU A 62 -0.32 11.64 10.44
N CYS A 63 0.53 11.17 9.55
CA CYS A 63 1.24 9.90 9.66
C CYS A 63 2.68 10.12 9.21
N ASP A 64 3.64 9.53 9.93
CA ASP A 64 5.07 9.68 9.62
C ASP A 64 5.68 8.36 9.14
N THR A 65 5.08 7.23 9.54
CA THR A 65 5.62 5.90 9.31
C THR A 65 4.56 4.99 8.67
N ILE A 66 4.97 4.22 7.65
CA ILE A 66 4.18 3.13 7.08
C ILE A 66 4.94 1.81 7.15
N VAL A 67 4.21 0.72 7.44
CA VAL A 67 4.70 -0.64 7.38
C VAL A 67 3.86 -1.43 6.38
N VAL A 68 4.48 -2.00 5.35
CA VAL A 68 3.81 -2.77 4.30
C VAL A 68 4.27 -4.23 4.35
N ALA A 69 3.32 -5.16 4.42
CA ALA A 69 3.61 -6.58 4.48
C ALA A 69 2.82 -7.33 3.41
N ARG A 70 3.47 -8.31 2.77
CA ARG A 70 2.83 -9.19 1.79
C ARG A 70 3.01 -10.64 2.20
N VAL A 71 1.91 -11.39 2.15
CA VAL A 71 1.87 -12.83 2.43
C VAL A 71 1.37 -13.57 1.20
N ASN A 72 2.08 -14.62 0.78
CA ASN A 72 1.63 -15.49 -0.32
C ASN A 72 0.62 -16.55 0.18
N ALA A 73 0.10 -17.41 -0.70
CA ALA A 73 -0.83 -18.48 -0.31
C ALA A 73 -0.20 -19.59 0.55
N GLN A 74 1.12 -19.60 0.70
CA GLN A 74 1.87 -20.55 1.53
C GLN A 74 2.29 -19.92 2.88
N ASP A 75 1.64 -18.81 3.24
CA ASP A 75 1.91 -18.03 4.46
C ASP A 75 3.37 -17.55 4.62
N LYS A 76 4.09 -17.45 3.50
CA LYS A 76 5.44 -16.89 3.46
C LYS A 76 5.40 -15.39 3.18
N LEU A 77 6.22 -14.66 3.92
CA LEU A 77 6.49 -13.25 3.66
C LEU A 77 7.11 -13.09 2.28
N ARG A 78 6.65 -12.06 1.56
CA ARG A 78 7.19 -11.68 0.26
C ARG A 78 7.54 -10.20 0.25
N MET A 79 8.37 -9.84 -0.72
CA MET A 79 8.73 -8.47 -1.01
C MET A 79 7.47 -7.64 -1.22
N ALA A 80 7.30 -6.67 -0.32
CA ALA A 80 6.16 -5.77 -0.26
C ALA A 80 6.58 -4.31 -0.47
N LYS A 81 7.66 -4.09 -1.22
CA LYS A 81 8.13 -2.75 -1.55
C LYS A 81 6.98 -1.97 -2.22
N PRO A 82 6.66 -0.75 -1.75
CA PRO A 82 5.63 0.07 -2.36
C PRO A 82 5.95 0.34 -3.83
N CYS A 83 4.92 0.37 -4.65
CA CYS A 83 5.05 0.68 -6.08
C CYS A 83 5.27 2.19 -6.27
N PRO A 84 5.72 2.67 -7.46
CA PRO A 84 5.97 4.10 -7.69
C PRO A 84 4.73 4.99 -7.44
N ILE A 85 3.51 4.45 -7.67
CA ILE A 85 2.25 5.15 -7.38
C ILE A 85 2.13 5.42 -5.87
N CYS A 86 2.33 4.38 -5.07
CA CYS A 86 2.21 4.45 -3.61
C CYS A 86 3.37 5.22 -2.99
N GLU A 87 4.58 5.10 -3.54
CA GLU A 87 5.75 5.87 -3.11
C GLU A 87 5.52 7.37 -3.30
N LEU A 88 4.97 7.79 -4.46
CA LEU A 88 4.59 9.19 -4.70
C LEU A 88 3.52 9.66 -3.70
N ALA A 89 2.47 8.87 -3.50
CA ALA A 89 1.39 9.21 -2.59
C ALA A 89 1.86 9.34 -1.13
N LEU A 90 2.74 8.44 -0.68
CA LEU A 90 3.32 8.47 0.66
C LEU A 90 4.22 9.69 0.86
N LYS A 91 5.01 10.03 -0.17
CA LYS A 91 5.85 11.23 -0.17
C LYS A 91 5.02 12.50 -0.05
N GLU A 92 3.91 12.59 -0.79
CA GLU A 92 3.00 13.74 -0.71
C GLU A 92 2.19 13.78 0.59
N ALA A 93 1.94 12.63 1.21
CA ALA A 93 1.33 12.54 2.53
C ALA A 93 2.27 12.89 3.70
N GLY A 94 3.56 13.15 3.44
CA GLY A 94 4.56 13.47 4.47
C GLY A 94 5.10 12.26 5.23
N VAL A 95 4.88 11.05 4.72
CA VAL A 95 5.42 9.81 5.32
C VAL A 95 6.91 9.73 5.02
N SER A 96 7.72 9.80 6.06
CA SER A 96 9.19 9.81 5.96
C SER A 96 9.79 8.41 6.15
N ASN A 97 9.11 7.56 6.91
CA ASN A 97 9.60 6.24 7.30
C ASN A 97 8.80 5.13 6.60
N ILE A 98 9.42 4.41 5.68
CA ILE A 98 8.77 3.36 4.89
C ILE A 98 9.43 2.01 5.18
N TYR A 99 8.73 1.14 5.88
CA TYR A 99 9.16 -0.22 6.17
C TYR A 99 8.37 -1.21 5.33
N TYR A 100 9.04 -2.23 4.79
CA TYR A 100 8.38 -3.28 4.03
C TYR A 100 9.01 -4.64 4.26
N THR A 101 8.23 -5.70 4.12
CA THR A 101 8.74 -7.08 4.22
C THR A 101 9.59 -7.43 3.00
N THR A 102 10.70 -8.13 3.19
CA THR A 102 11.56 -8.70 2.13
C THR A 102 11.36 -10.22 2.02
N ASN A 103 11.92 -10.85 0.98
CA ASN A 103 11.85 -12.31 0.79
C ASN A 103 12.91 -13.08 1.62
N GLU A 104 13.73 -12.38 2.40
CA GLU A 104 14.93 -12.94 3.05
C GLU A 104 14.58 -13.39 4.47
N HIS A 105 14.26 -14.68 4.62
CA HIS A 105 14.24 -15.40 5.90
C HIS A 105 14.68 -16.84 5.67
#